data_AF-A0A2G8T7L3-F1
#
_entry.id   AF-A0A2G8T7L3-F1
#
_cell.length_a   1.000
_cell.length_b   1.000
_cell.length_c   1.000
_cell.angle_alpha   90.00
_cell.angle_beta   90.00
_cell.angle_gamma   90.00
#
_symmetry.space_group_name_H-M   'P 1'
#
loop_
_entity.id
_entity.type
_entity.pdbx_description
1 polymer ?
#
loop_
_entity_poly.entity_id
_entity_poly.type
_entity_poly.pdbx_seq_one_letter_code
_entity_poly.pdbx_strand_id
1 'polypeptide(L)'
;MRPLLQSIRPYSAVQLDFHKVDSATVIVLKNDHGVEFEVPLSRWHFGLMVEEKFGAALGFCVALELTPSGDSTLEVVSNALSSQPHDLADVIAASPGNVLINQLMPELAYQGFSILKVDNGWSNAAHEVVNNIISTVGCAINFGPTRAWWRRNRFCRISEHRRGNRVSCGARTQDDSTCSTSKGCAFRSM
;
A
#
# COMPACT_ATOMS: atom_id res chain seq x y z
N MET A 1 -14.73 -20.97 2.80
CA MET A 1 -15.40 -20.26 3.91
C MET A 1 -15.86 -18.90 3.40
N ARG A 2 -17.14 -18.54 3.54
CA ARG A 2 -17.67 -17.25 3.07
C ARG A 2 -17.26 -16.15 4.08
N PRO A 3 -16.73 -15.00 3.65
CA PRO A 3 -16.42 -13.91 4.58
C PRO A 3 -17.70 -13.36 5.21
N LEU A 4 -17.64 -13.01 6.51
CA LEU A 4 -18.77 -12.45 7.26
C LEU A 4 -19.24 -11.11 6.66
N LEU A 5 -18.29 -10.29 6.22
CA LEU A 5 -18.55 -9.02 5.53
C LEU A 5 -18.31 -9.21 4.03
N GLN A 6 -19.39 -9.25 3.26
CA GLN A 6 -19.33 -9.41 1.80
C GLN A 6 -19.36 -8.03 1.12
N SER A 7 -18.53 -7.86 0.09
CA SER A 7 -18.60 -6.69 -0.79
C SER A 7 -19.76 -6.85 -1.77
N ILE A 8 -20.93 -6.31 -1.42
CA ILE A 8 -22.15 -6.41 -2.26
C ILE A 8 -22.16 -5.27 -3.29
N ARG A 9 -21.67 -4.08 -2.92
CA ARG A 9 -21.62 -2.89 -3.77
C ARG A 9 -20.18 -2.44 -4.00
N PRO A 10 -19.89 -1.79 -5.13
CA PRO A 10 -18.60 -1.12 -5.31
C PRO A 10 -18.34 -0.17 -4.15
N TYR A 11 -17.09 0.01 -3.75
CA TYR A 11 -16.67 0.84 -2.60
C TYR A 11 -17.20 0.38 -1.23
N SER A 12 -17.97 -0.70 -1.12
CA SER A 12 -18.45 -1.15 0.19
C SER A 12 -17.32 -1.69 1.08
N ALA A 13 -16.37 -2.41 0.47
CA ALA A 13 -15.19 -2.91 1.16
C ALA A 13 -13.93 -2.65 0.33
N VAL A 14 -12.91 -2.11 0.99
CA VAL A 14 -11.60 -1.82 0.42
C VAL A 14 -10.51 -2.54 1.21
N GLN A 15 -9.39 -2.82 0.56
CA GLN A 15 -8.23 -3.49 1.14
C GLN A 15 -7.03 -2.56 1.01
N LEU A 16 -6.30 -2.35 2.11
CA LEU A 16 -5.03 -1.64 2.13
C LEU A 16 -3.95 -2.58 2.63
N ASP A 17 -2.83 -2.59 1.91
CA ASP A 17 -1.64 -3.35 2.32
C ASP A 17 -0.38 -2.66 1.78
N PHE A 18 0.74 -2.95 2.43
CA PHE A 18 2.06 -2.48 2.01
C PHE A 18 2.86 -3.62 1.42
N HIS A 19 3.40 -3.40 0.23
CA HIS A 19 4.28 -4.36 -0.42
C HIS A 19 5.73 -3.93 -0.26
N LYS A 20 6.55 -4.86 0.23
CA LYS A 20 8.00 -4.67 0.36
C LYS A 20 8.71 -4.81 -0.97
N VAL A 21 9.48 -3.80 -1.35
CA VAL A 21 10.40 -3.84 -2.48
C VAL A 21 11.81 -3.99 -1.93
N ASP A 22 12.29 -5.24 -1.97
CA ASP A 22 13.62 -5.64 -1.51
C ASP A 22 14.57 -5.69 -2.71
N SER A 23 14.88 -4.52 -3.28
CA SER A 23 15.74 -4.37 -4.45
C SER A 23 16.57 -3.10 -4.31
N ALA A 24 17.88 -3.21 -4.57
CA ALA A 24 18.75 -2.05 -4.70
C ALA A 24 18.18 -1.11 -5.77
N THR A 25 17.78 0.08 -5.34
CA THR A 25 17.14 1.10 -6.17
C THR A 25 17.88 2.42 -5.92
N VAL A 26 18.05 3.23 -6.95
CA VAL A 26 18.56 4.60 -6.81
C VAL A 26 17.43 5.55 -7.16
N ILE A 27 17.11 6.47 -6.24
CA ILE A 27 16.16 7.54 -6.51
C ILE A 27 16.95 8.78 -6.89
N VAL A 28 16.65 9.29 -8.09
CA VAL A 28 17.19 10.57 -8.57
C VAL A 28 16.20 11.65 -8.16
N LEU A 29 16.65 12.54 -7.28
CA LEU A 29 15.88 13.69 -6.83
C LEU A 29 16.48 14.95 -7.47
N LYS A 30 15.62 15.88 -7.86
CA LYS A 30 16.03 17.15 -8.47
C LYS A 30 15.64 18.28 -7.53
N ASN A 31 16.60 19.12 -7.15
CA ASN A 31 16.30 20.28 -6.30
C ASN A 31 15.76 21.45 -7.14
N ASP A 32 15.28 22.49 -6.48
CA ASP A 32 14.77 23.71 -7.11
C ASP A 32 15.85 24.46 -7.93
N HIS A 33 17.13 24.15 -7.71
CA HIS A 33 18.27 24.68 -8.45
C HIS A 33 18.66 23.82 -9.67
N GLY A 34 17.91 22.75 -9.96
CA GLY A 34 18.14 21.86 -11.10
C GLY A 34 19.30 20.88 -10.93
N VAL A 35 19.89 20.79 -9.73
CA VAL A 35 20.92 19.80 -9.39
C VAL A 35 20.25 18.48 -9.03
N GLU A 36 20.73 17.41 -9.65
CA GLU A 36 20.28 16.05 -9.39
C GLU A 36 21.15 15.40 -8.30
N PHE A 37 20.50 14.68 -7.39
CA PHE A 37 21.14 13.92 -6.33
C PHE A 37 20.60 12.50 -6.33
N GLU A 38 21.54 11.56 -6.28
CA GLU A 38 21.25 10.13 -6.25
C GLU A 38 21.20 9.63 -4.81
N VAL A 39 20.06 9.07 -4.42
CA VAL A 39 19.87 8.46 -3.11
C VAL A 39 19.73 6.95 -3.29
N PRO A 40 20.77 6.16 -2.92
CA PRO A 40 20.67 4.71 -2.96
C PRO A 40 19.77 4.21 -1.82
N LEU A 41 18.80 3.38 -2.17
CA LEU A 41 17.89 2.70 -1.25
C LEU A 41 18.01 1.19 -1.44
N SER A 42 18.32 0.49 -0.35
CA SER A 42 18.38 -0.97 -0.35
C SER A 42 16.98 -1.61 -0.32
N ARG A 43 16.02 -0.92 0.27
CA ARG A 43 14.64 -1.39 0.47
C ARG A 43 13.69 -0.20 0.61
N TRP A 44 12.49 -0.37 0.07
CA TRP A 44 11.38 0.58 0.21
C TRP A 44 10.04 -0.16 0.13
N HIS A 45 8.94 0.53 0.37
CA HIS A 45 7.60 -0.05 0.38
C HIS A 45 6.67 0.73 -0.54
N PHE A 46 5.72 0.04 -1.18
CA PHE A 46 4.59 0.70 -1.81
C PHE A 46 3.29 0.31 -1.12
N GLY A 47 2.53 1.31 -0.68
CA GLY A 47 1.18 1.12 -0.18
C GLY A 47 0.20 1.18 -1.34
N LEU A 48 -0.79 0.30 -1.36
CA LEU A 48 -1.87 0.33 -2.35
C LEU A 48 -3.20 0.03 -1.67
N MET A 49 -4.20 0.84 -1.99
CA MET A 49 -5.59 0.62 -1.59
C MET A 49 -6.42 0.18 -2.80
N VAL A 50 -7.16 -0.91 -2.64
CA VAL A 50 -7.87 -1.59 -3.72
C VAL A 50 -9.31 -1.88 -3.32
N GLU A 51 -10.25 -1.65 -4.23
CA GLU A 51 -11.65 -2.02 -4.08
C GLU A 51 -11.87 -3.53 -4.28
N GLU A 52 -12.62 -4.18 -3.39
CA GLU A 52 -12.67 -5.65 -3.34
C GLU A 52 -13.47 -6.30 -4.49
N LYS A 53 -14.55 -5.67 -4.96
CA LYS A 53 -15.48 -6.25 -5.93
C LYS A 53 -14.90 -6.29 -7.35
N PHE A 54 -14.40 -5.16 -7.82
CA PHE A 54 -13.85 -4.96 -9.15
C PHE A 54 -12.31 -4.96 -9.17
N GLY A 55 -11.65 -4.76 -8.03
CA GLY A 55 -10.18 -4.72 -7.98
C GLY A 55 -9.60 -3.41 -8.49
N ALA A 56 -10.37 -2.32 -8.46
CA ALA A 56 -9.89 -1.01 -8.87
C ALA A 56 -8.88 -0.48 -7.85
N ALA A 57 -7.75 0.04 -8.33
CA ALA A 57 -6.82 0.78 -7.50
C ALA A 57 -7.41 2.16 -7.17
N LEU A 58 -7.49 2.46 -5.89
CA LEU A 58 -8.09 3.69 -5.38
C LEU A 58 -7.02 4.74 -5.05
N GLY A 59 -5.96 4.33 -4.37
CA GLY A 59 -4.86 5.21 -3.99
C GLY A 59 -3.59 4.41 -3.72
N PHE A 60 -2.45 5.10 -3.77
CA PHE A 60 -1.13 4.52 -3.50
C PHE A 60 -0.24 5.52 -2.77
N CYS A 61 0.83 5.02 -2.17
CA CYS A 61 1.92 5.80 -1.60
C CYS A 61 3.24 5.03 -1.83
N VAL A 62 4.32 5.76 -2.07
CA VAL A 62 5.68 5.20 -2.11
C VAL A 62 6.38 5.60 -0.81
N ALA A 63 6.47 4.65 0.11
CA ALA A 63 7.11 4.83 1.40
C ALA A 63 8.60 4.48 1.28
N LEU A 64 9.45 5.51 1.28
CA LEU A 64 10.92 5.39 1.17
C LEU A 64 11.61 5.07 2.50
N GLU A 65 10.83 4.97 3.56
CA GLU A 65 11.27 4.54 4.88
C GLU A 65 11.51 3.02 4.96
N LEU A 66 12.33 2.61 5.94
CA LEU A 66 12.68 1.21 6.16
C LEU A 66 11.46 0.34 6.47
N THR A 67 10.47 0.90 7.15
CA THR A 67 9.18 0.27 7.46
C THR A 67 8.08 1.32 7.36
N PRO A 68 6.93 1.03 6.75
CA PRO A 68 5.83 1.98 6.67
C PRO A 68 5.42 2.50 8.06
N SER A 69 5.17 3.80 8.14
CA SER A 69 4.67 4.53 9.30
C SER A 69 3.16 4.73 9.21
N GLY A 70 2.56 5.25 10.28
CA GLY A 70 1.15 5.63 10.27
C GLY A 70 0.83 6.72 9.25
N ASP A 71 1.74 7.67 9.06
CA ASP A 71 1.62 8.73 8.06
C ASP A 71 1.55 8.16 6.64
N SER A 72 2.40 7.18 6.31
CA SER A 72 2.32 6.46 5.03
C SER A 72 0.95 5.81 4.82
N THR A 73 0.33 5.26 5.87
CA THR A 73 -1.04 4.70 5.77
C THR A 73 -2.06 5.79 5.49
N LEU A 74 -1.99 6.90 6.23
CA LEU A 74 -2.90 8.03 6.06
C LEU A 74 -2.74 8.68 4.67
N GLU A 75 -1.52 8.71 4.12
CA GLU A 75 -1.26 9.22 2.79
C GLU A 75 -1.93 8.35 1.71
N VAL A 76 -1.86 7.01 1.81
CA VAL A 76 -2.59 6.10 0.90
C VAL A 76 -4.09 6.38 0.94
N VAL A 77 -4.66 6.54 2.14
CA VAL A 77 -6.09 6.83 2.32
C VAL A 77 -6.44 8.20 1.76
N SER A 78 -5.60 9.21 2.01
CA SER A 78 -5.77 10.56 1.48
C SER A 78 -5.75 10.54 -0.05
N ASN A 79 -4.77 9.89 -0.67
CA ASN A 79 -4.67 9.78 -2.13
C ASN A 79 -5.86 9.04 -2.76
N ALA A 80 -6.48 8.13 -2.02
CA ALA A 80 -7.67 7.44 -2.50
C ALA A 80 -8.95 8.29 -2.43
N LEU A 81 -9.01 9.25 -1.50
CA LEU A 81 -10.15 10.16 -1.34
C LEU A 81 -9.97 11.43 -2.16
N SER A 82 -8.76 11.95 -2.28
CA SER A 82 -8.50 13.16 -3.05
C SER A 82 -8.70 12.90 -4.54
N SER A 83 -9.37 13.82 -5.21
CA SER A 83 -9.28 13.96 -6.66
C SER A 83 -8.20 14.98 -6.94
N GLN A 84 -7.03 14.53 -7.37
CA GLN A 84 -6.11 15.46 -8.01
C GLN A 84 -6.63 15.67 -9.43
N PRO A 85 -7.08 16.88 -9.79
CA PRO A 85 -7.54 17.19 -11.13
C PRO A 85 -6.31 17.23 -12.03
N HIS A 86 -5.99 16.09 -12.62
CA HIS A 86 -5.15 16.06 -13.80
C HIS A 86 -6.05 16.02 -15.02
N ASP A 87 -5.65 16.71 -16.09
CA ASP A 87 -6.36 16.62 -17.35
C ASP A 87 -6.36 15.14 -17.76
N LEU A 88 -7.55 14.57 -18.00
CA LEU A 88 -7.70 13.12 -18.22
C LEU A 88 -6.81 12.64 -19.39
N ALA A 89 -6.61 13.53 -20.37
CA ALA A 89 -5.72 13.33 -21.50
C ALA A 89 -4.25 13.20 -21.05
N ASP A 90 -3.79 14.04 -20.12
CA ASP A 90 -2.44 14.00 -19.58
C ASP A 90 -2.20 12.76 -18.71
N VAL A 91 -3.20 12.34 -17.93
CA VAL A 91 -3.10 11.12 -17.10
C VAL A 91 -2.98 9.87 -17.97
N ILE A 92 -3.82 9.75 -19.00
CA ILE A 92 -3.82 8.61 -19.91
C ILE A 92 -2.58 8.63 -20.80
N ALA A 93 -2.13 9.80 -21.26
CA ALA A 93 -0.91 9.95 -22.05
C ALA A 93 0.36 9.67 -21.23
N ALA A 94 0.41 10.08 -19.96
CA ALA A 94 1.55 9.86 -19.09
C ALA A 94 1.71 8.39 -18.68
N SER A 95 0.63 7.61 -18.60
CA SER A 95 0.69 6.20 -18.23
C SER A 95 -0.53 5.39 -18.70
N PRO A 96 -0.55 4.95 -19.97
CA PRO A 96 -1.64 4.14 -20.51
C PRO A 96 -1.84 2.87 -19.67
N GLY A 97 -2.97 2.78 -18.97
CA GLY A 97 -3.34 1.62 -18.15
C GLY A 97 -2.90 1.63 -16.68
N ASN A 98 -2.18 2.66 -16.20
CA ASN A 98 -1.82 2.82 -14.78
C ASN A 98 -2.50 4.03 -14.15
N VAL A 99 -3.83 4.08 -14.27
CA VAL A 99 -4.63 5.22 -13.80
C VAL A 99 -5.43 4.79 -12.57
N LEU A 100 -5.49 5.64 -11.56
CA LEU A 100 -6.38 5.43 -10.42
C LEU A 100 -7.82 5.72 -10.82
N ILE A 101 -8.77 5.01 -10.22
CA ILE A 101 -10.17 5.14 -10.63
C ILE A 101 -10.75 6.55 -10.37
N ASN A 102 -10.25 7.24 -9.34
CA ASN A 102 -10.60 8.62 -9.00
C ASN A 102 -10.04 9.65 -9.99
N GLN A 103 -8.95 9.33 -10.69
CA GLN A 103 -8.40 10.15 -11.77
C GLN A 103 -9.18 9.97 -13.07
N LEU A 104 -9.74 8.78 -13.29
CA LEU A 104 -10.57 8.49 -14.48
C LEU A 104 -12.00 9.03 -14.35
N MET A 105 -12.57 8.99 -13.15
CA MET A 105 -13.91 9.48 -12.84
C MET A 105 -13.83 10.47 -11.68
N PRO A 106 -13.62 11.77 -11.95
CA PRO A 106 -13.52 12.81 -10.93
C PRO A 106 -14.76 12.90 -10.04
N GLU A 107 -15.91 12.41 -10.48
CA GLU A 107 -17.15 12.33 -9.70
C GLU A 107 -17.02 11.38 -8.49
N LEU A 108 -16.02 10.50 -8.49
CA LEU A 108 -15.68 9.63 -7.36
C LEU A 108 -14.73 10.31 -6.35
N ALA A 109 -14.41 11.59 -6.54
CA ALA A 109 -13.70 12.39 -5.55
C ALA A 109 -14.41 12.32 -4.20
N TYR A 110 -13.64 12.08 -3.14
CA TYR A 110 -14.12 11.99 -1.75
C TYR A 110 -15.16 10.88 -1.53
N GLN A 111 -15.27 9.92 -2.46
CA GLN A 111 -16.13 8.76 -2.29
C GLN A 111 -15.61 7.88 -1.14
N GLY A 112 -16.36 7.86 -0.06
CA GLY A 112 -16.08 7.01 1.10
C GLY A 112 -16.36 5.53 0.84
N PHE A 113 -16.00 4.72 1.84
CA PHE A 113 -16.22 3.28 1.86
C PHE A 113 -16.71 2.84 3.23
N SER A 114 -17.45 1.73 3.30
CA SER A 114 -18.03 1.28 4.57
C SER A 114 -17.04 0.50 5.43
N ILE A 115 -16.13 -0.26 4.80
CA ILE A 115 -15.20 -1.15 5.50
C ILE A 115 -13.80 -1.01 4.90
N LEU A 116 -12.81 -0.74 5.76
CA LEU A 116 -11.39 -0.83 5.43
C LEU A 116 -10.78 -2.09 6.03
N LYS A 117 -10.26 -2.97 5.18
CA LYS A 117 -9.54 -4.18 5.57
C LYS A 117 -8.04 -3.93 5.53
N VAL A 118 -7.37 -4.11 6.66
CA VAL A 118 -5.91 -3.94 6.83
C VAL A 118 -5.33 -5.19 7.47
N ASP A 119 -4.00 -5.35 7.45
CA ASP A 119 -3.35 -6.30 8.34
C ASP A 119 -3.15 -5.72 9.74
N ASN A 120 -2.62 -6.57 10.62
CA ASN A 120 -2.19 -6.19 11.96
C ASN A 120 -0.77 -5.56 11.95
N GLY A 121 -0.35 -4.93 10.85
CA GLY A 121 0.92 -4.19 10.79
C GLY A 121 0.87 -2.97 11.70
N TRP A 122 2.01 -2.59 12.27
CA TRP A 122 2.08 -1.48 13.25
C TRP A 122 1.59 -0.15 12.68
N SER A 123 1.90 0.14 11.41
CA SER A 123 1.40 1.35 10.72
C SER A 123 -0.11 1.39 10.61
N ASN A 124 -0.77 0.24 10.44
CA ASN A 124 -2.22 0.15 10.31
C ASN A 124 -2.93 0.13 11.67
N ALA A 125 -2.27 -0.41 12.69
CA ALA A 125 -2.81 -0.55 14.04
C ALA A 125 -2.58 0.68 14.93
N ALA A 126 -1.82 1.67 14.46
CA ALA A 126 -1.57 2.90 15.20
C ALA A 126 -2.88 3.62 15.55
N HIS A 127 -2.98 4.07 16.81
CA HIS A 127 -4.23 4.64 17.33
C HIS A 127 -4.67 5.89 16.56
N GLU A 128 -3.73 6.75 16.22
CA GLU A 128 -3.95 7.94 15.40
C GLU A 128 -4.50 7.62 14.01
N VAL A 129 -3.98 6.56 13.38
CA VAL A 129 -4.41 6.10 12.05
C VAL A 129 -5.85 5.61 12.11
N VAL A 130 -6.14 4.72 13.05
CA VAL A 130 -7.47 4.15 13.26
C VAL A 130 -8.49 5.24 13.53
N ASN A 131 -8.20 6.15 14.47
CA ASN A 131 -9.11 7.22 14.83
C ASN A 131 -9.35 8.18 13.68
N ASN A 132 -8.30 8.64 13.00
CA ASN A 132 -8.41 9.59 11.90
C ASN A 132 -9.22 9.00 10.73
N ILE A 133 -9.00 7.73 10.40
CA ILE A 133 -9.76 7.08 9.33
C ILE A 133 -11.23 6.93 9.71
N ILE A 134 -11.53 6.52 10.94
CA ILE A 134 -12.90 6.38 11.42
C ILE A 134 -13.60 7.75 11.47
N SER A 135 -12.95 8.79 11.99
CA SER A 135 -13.55 10.12 12.13
C SER A 135 -13.76 10.81 10.80
N THR A 136 -12.83 10.66 9.86
CA THR A 136 -12.88 11.38 8.58
C THR A 136 -13.71 10.64 7.53
N VAL A 137 -13.55 9.32 7.42
CA VAL A 137 -14.26 8.53 6.39
C VAL A 137 -15.60 8.00 6.91
N GLY A 138 -15.75 7.80 8.23
CA GLY A 138 -16.92 7.15 8.81
C GLY A 138 -16.99 5.65 8.54
N CYS A 139 -15.86 5.01 8.28
CA CYS A 139 -15.79 3.58 7.95
C CYS A 139 -15.47 2.70 9.17
N ALA A 140 -15.79 1.41 9.07
CA ALA A 140 -15.34 0.40 10.03
C ALA A 140 -13.99 -0.19 9.62
N ILE A 141 -13.06 -0.35 10.57
CA ILE A 141 -11.76 -0.98 10.32
C ILE A 141 -11.79 -2.45 10.70
N ASN A 142 -11.25 -3.31 9.82
CA ASN A 142 -11.18 -4.75 10.00
C ASN A 142 -9.74 -5.24 9.82
N PHE A 143 -9.09 -5.58 10.92
CA PHE A 143 -7.71 -6.11 10.96
C PHE A 143 -7.58 -7.57 10.51
N GLY A 144 -8.71 -8.30 10.46
CA GLY A 144 -8.71 -9.74 10.20
C GLY A 144 -7.94 -10.57 11.25
N PRO A 145 -8.02 -11.90 11.16
CA PRO A 145 -7.25 -12.78 12.03
C PRO A 145 -5.75 -12.71 11.71
N THR A 146 -4.91 -12.74 12.75
CA THR A 146 -3.46 -12.72 12.63
C THR A 146 -2.96 -13.87 11.76
N ARG A 147 -1.96 -13.61 10.89
CA ARG A 147 -1.34 -14.59 9.96
C ARG A 147 -2.28 -15.12 8.86
N ALA A 148 -3.49 -14.58 8.70
CA ALA A 148 -4.44 -15.01 7.67
C ALA A 148 -4.35 -14.19 6.37
N TRP A 149 -3.14 -14.08 5.80
CA TRP A 149 -2.85 -13.25 4.62
C TRP A 149 -3.70 -13.62 3.39
N TRP A 150 -4.09 -14.88 3.24
CA TRP A 150 -4.92 -15.40 2.13
C TRP A 150 -6.31 -14.74 2.02
N ARG A 151 -6.78 -14.05 3.07
CA ARG A 151 -8.08 -13.34 3.04
C ARG A 151 -8.06 -12.04 2.24
N ARG A 152 -6.88 -11.52 1.86
CA ARG A 152 -6.70 -10.30 1.05
C ARG A 152 -6.23 -10.62 -0.38
N ASN A 153 -6.90 -11.57 -1.01
CA ASN A 153 -6.51 -12.14 -2.31
C ASN A 153 -6.41 -11.10 -3.45
N ARG A 154 -7.17 -9.99 -3.40
CA ARG A 154 -7.16 -8.99 -4.48
C ARG A 154 -5.86 -8.20 -4.52
N PHE A 155 -5.42 -7.69 -3.36
CA PHE A 155 -4.11 -7.04 -3.25
C PHE A 155 -2.98 -8.00 -3.65
N CYS A 156 -2.98 -9.21 -3.09
CA CYS A 156 -1.95 -10.21 -3.36
C CYS A 156 -1.86 -10.57 -4.85
N ARG A 157 -2.99 -10.68 -5.55
CA ARG A 157 -3.00 -10.92 -6.98
C ARG A 157 -2.42 -9.76 -7.79
N ILE A 158 -2.66 -8.51 -7.38
CA ILE A 158 -2.13 -7.32 -8.07
C ILE A 158 -0.61 -7.22 -7.88
N SER A 159 -0.12 -7.44 -6.67
CA SER A 159 1.32 -7.39 -6.39
C SER A 159 2.07 -8.54 -7.07
N GLU A 160 1.46 -9.72 -7.19
CA GLU A 160 2.04 -10.87 -7.88
C GLU A 160 1.99 -10.74 -9.41
N HIS A 161 0.90 -10.24 -10.00
CA HIS A 161 0.76 -10.18 -11.47
C HIS A 161 1.76 -9.23 -12.14
N ARG A 162 2.20 -8.17 -11.45
CA ARG A 162 3.20 -7.23 -11.98
C ARG A 162 4.63 -7.75 -11.98
N ARG A 163 4.91 -8.89 -11.32
CA ARG A 163 6.23 -9.53 -11.34
C ARG A 163 6.05 -10.94 -11.89
N GLY A 164 6.63 -11.23 -13.06
CA GLY A 164 6.65 -12.58 -13.65
C GLY A 164 7.41 -13.64 -12.83
N ASN A 165 7.57 -13.47 -11.51
CA ASN A 165 8.27 -14.40 -10.63
C ASN A 165 7.56 -14.54 -9.27
N ARG A 166 7.36 -15.80 -8.86
CA ARG A 166 6.66 -16.20 -7.62
C ARG A 166 7.31 -15.59 -6.38
N VAL A 167 6.67 -14.57 -5.80
CA VAL A 167 6.90 -14.20 -4.40
C VAL A 167 5.53 -14.06 -3.76
N SER A 168 5.18 -15.03 -2.92
CA SER A 168 3.91 -15.09 -2.23
C SER A 168 3.74 -13.89 -1.30
N CYS A 169 2.60 -13.21 -1.46
CA CYS A 169 2.04 -12.33 -0.47
C CYS A 169 2.07 -13.01 0.92
N GLY A 170 2.80 -12.48 1.90
CA GLY A 170 2.74 -12.97 3.30
C GLY A 170 3.82 -13.92 3.84
N ALA A 171 4.94 -14.16 3.15
CA ALA A 171 5.99 -15.07 3.66
C ALA A 171 7.22 -14.39 4.32
N ARG A 172 7.30 -13.04 4.41
CA ARG A 172 8.57 -12.36 4.76
C ARG A 172 8.47 -11.17 5.73
N THR A 173 7.62 -11.29 6.76
CA THR A 173 7.52 -10.33 7.88
C THR A 173 7.76 -10.94 9.26
N GLN A 174 8.48 -12.06 9.34
CA GLN A 174 9.09 -12.54 10.58
C GLN A 174 10.56 -12.86 10.33
N ASP A 175 11.40 -12.55 11.33
CA ASP A 175 12.86 -12.62 11.43
C ASP A 175 13.54 -11.32 10.93
N ASP A 176 14.07 -10.41 11.77
CA ASP A 176 14.97 -10.61 12.91
C ASP A 176 14.74 -9.59 14.06
N SER A 177 14.20 -10.04 15.18
CA SER A 177 14.34 -9.31 16.47
C SER A 177 14.20 -10.22 17.69
N THR A 178 14.72 -11.46 17.59
CA THR A 178 14.96 -12.29 18.78
C THR A 178 16.43 -12.67 18.88
N CYS A 179 17.08 -12.02 19.85
CA CYS A 179 18.22 -12.47 20.65
C CYS A 179 18.90 -13.79 20.23
N SER A 180 20.16 -13.71 19.80
CA SER A 180 21.16 -14.68 20.25
C SER A 180 22.54 -14.03 20.38
N THR A 181 22.89 -13.73 21.62
CA THR A 181 24.28 -13.64 22.04
C THR A 181 24.89 -15.04 21.89
N SER A 182 25.58 -15.33 20.81
CA SER A 182 26.76 -16.22 20.79
C SER A 182 27.30 -16.42 19.38
N LYS A 183 28.58 -16.05 19.22
CA LYS A 183 29.62 -16.69 18.40
C LYS A 183 29.30 -17.00 16.92
N GLY A 184 30.02 -16.32 16.02
CA GLY A 184 30.33 -16.92 14.71
C GLY A 184 30.42 -15.94 13.56
N CYS A 185 31.60 -15.37 13.38
CA CYS A 185 32.08 -14.62 12.22
C CYS A 185 31.82 -15.36 10.89
N ALA A 186 31.36 -14.65 9.84
CA ALA A 186 32.06 -14.52 8.54
C ALA A 186 31.18 -13.79 7.50
N PHE A 187 31.53 -12.53 7.24
CA PHE A 187 31.16 -11.80 6.02
C PHE A 187 31.91 -12.39 4.81
N ARG A 188 31.23 -12.52 3.67
CA ARG A 188 31.86 -12.39 2.35
C ARG A 188 30.99 -11.51 1.47
N SER A 189 31.41 -10.26 1.35
CA SER A 189 31.00 -9.33 0.30
C SER A 189 31.64 -9.74 -1.04
N MET A 190 30.92 -9.48 -2.14
CA MET A 190 31.57 -9.04 -3.39
C MET A 190 31.61 -7.52 -3.38
#